data_AF-A0A2H3DU44-F1
#
_entry.id   AF-A0A2H3DU44-F1
#
_cell.length_a   1.000
_cell.length_b   1.000
_cell.length_c   1.000
_cell.angle_alpha   90.00
_cell.angle_beta   90.00
_cell.angle_gamma   90.00
#
_symmetry.space_group_name_H-M   'P 1'
#
loop_
_entity.id
_entity.type
_entity.pdbx_description
1 polymer ?
#
loop_
_entity_poly.entity_id
_entity_poly.type
_entity_poly.pdbx_seq_one_letter_code
_entity_poly.pdbx_strand_id
1 'polypeptide(L)'
;MGGFPVVFIGYELEDDALDISNSPSEAVKSLLRVVESETSRPASIVRYDDSRGQTHNFVCCFADLSGRTYSPEEIDAIPVPPGFFRVPERVKTRGAQLERKFSPSAMVNSYDVDGKTRVDVGDVIGGLLPA
;
A
#
# COMPACT_ATOMS: atom_id res chain seq x y z
N MET A 1 11.29 3.86 -16.36
CA MET A 1 10.04 4.38 -15.75
C MET A 1 10.34 4.54 -14.27
N GLY A 2 10.42 5.79 -13.80
CA GLY A 2 10.89 6.10 -12.44
C GLY A 2 9.77 5.91 -11.42
N GLY A 3 10.06 5.22 -10.32
CA GLY A 3 9.22 5.27 -9.14
C GLY A 3 9.33 6.63 -8.45
N PHE A 4 8.47 6.86 -7.48
CA PHE A 4 8.46 8.09 -6.68
C PHE A 4 8.82 7.77 -5.22
N PRO A 5 9.38 8.73 -4.48
CA PRO A 5 9.54 8.57 -3.05
C PRO A 5 8.17 8.37 -2.40
N VAL A 6 8.07 7.37 -1.53
CA VAL A 6 6.81 7.02 -0.85
C VAL A 6 7.06 6.71 0.62
N VAL A 7 6.20 7.22 1.48
CA VAL A 7 6.02 6.74 2.85
C VAL A 7 4.76 5.88 2.87
N PHE A 8 4.84 4.67 3.40
CA PHE A 8 3.70 3.75 3.41
C PHE A 8 3.62 2.94 4.70
N ILE A 9 2.38 2.52 5.01
CA ILE A 9 2.07 1.67 6.16
C ILE A 9 1.26 0.49 5.68
N GLY A 10 1.81 -0.71 5.86
CA GLY A 10 1.28 -1.91 5.23
C GLY A 10 1.86 -3.21 5.74
N TYR A 11 1.31 -4.30 5.23
CA TYR A 11 1.83 -5.66 5.41
C TYR A 11 2.55 -6.11 4.15
N GLU A 12 3.70 -6.77 4.31
CA GLU A 12 4.39 -7.40 3.20
C GLU A 12 3.60 -8.62 2.73
N LEU A 13 3.37 -8.71 1.42
CA LEU A 13 2.68 -9.82 0.77
C LEU A 13 3.64 -11.00 0.53
N GLU A 14 3.10 -12.22 0.56
CA GLU A 14 3.83 -13.39 0.04
C GLU A 14 4.00 -13.28 -1.48
N ASP A 15 5.04 -13.94 -2.02
CA ASP A 15 5.40 -13.84 -3.44
C ASP A 15 4.28 -14.36 -4.38
N ASP A 16 3.43 -15.25 -3.87
CA ASP A 16 2.27 -15.84 -4.56
C ASP A 16 0.93 -15.17 -4.20
N ALA A 17 0.93 -14.14 -3.33
CA ALA A 17 -0.30 -13.47 -2.89
C ALA A 17 -0.97 -12.69 -4.03
N LEU A 18 -0.19 -12.30 -5.02
CA LEU A 18 -0.65 -11.80 -6.30
C LEU A 18 -0.42 -12.94 -7.31
N ASP A 19 -1.42 -13.79 -7.55
CA ASP A 19 -1.33 -14.78 -8.64
C ASP A 19 -1.49 -14.04 -9.97
N ILE A 20 -0.36 -13.51 -10.46
CA ILE A 20 -0.27 -12.60 -11.60
C ILE A 20 -0.44 -13.31 -12.95
N SER A 21 -0.69 -14.62 -12.95
CA SER A 21 -0.63 -15.50 -14.11
C SER A 21 -1.67 -15.21 -15.19
N ASN A 22 -2.82 -14.59 -14.85
CA ASN A 22 -3.93 -14.39 -15.79
C ASN A 22 -4.32 -12.93 -16.06
N SER A 23 -4.12 -12.01 -15.11
CA SER A 23 -4.30 -10.55 -15.32
C SER A 23 -3.80 -9.74 -14.11
N PRO A 24 -2.58 -9.16 -14.18
CA PRO A 24 -1.98 -8.42 -13.07
C PRO A 24 -2.87 -7.32 -12.49
N SER A 25 -3.64 -6.65 -13.36
CA SER A 25 -4.59 -5.59 -12.99
C SER A 25 -5.74 -6.09 -12.12
N GLU A 26 -6.38 -7.21 -12.49
CA GLU A 26 -7.60 -7.66 -11.80
C GLU A 26 -7.30 -8.34 -10.47
N ALA A 27 -6.15 -9.04 -10.37
CA ALA A 27 -5.67 -9.58 -9.10
C ALA A 27 -5.40 -8.46 -8.08
N VAL A 28 -4.72 -7.39 -8.50
CA VAL A 28 -4.46 -6.21 -7.66
C VAL A 28 -5.76 -5.52 -7.25
N LYS A 29 -6.67 -5.27 -8.18
CA LYS A 29 -7.99 -4.65 -7.87
C LYS A 29 -8.80 -5.50 -6.91
N SER A 30 -8.81 -6.82 -7.08
CA SER A 30 -9.56 -7.74 -6.21
C SER A 30 -9.00 -7.72 -4.79
N LEU A 31 -7.67 -7.77 -4.64
CA LEU A 31 -7.01 -7.68 -3.34
C LEU A 31 -7.31 -6.35 -2.64
N LEU A 32 -7.22 -5.23 -3.37
CA LEU A 32 -7.55 -3.92 -2.83
C LEU A 32 -9.00 -3.86 -2.36
N ARG A 33 -9.96 -4.37 -3.14
CA ARG A 33 -11.38 -4.42 -2.73
C ARG A 33 -11.61 -5.19 -1.43
N VAL A 34 -10.91 -6.30 -1.20
CA VAL A 34 -10.99 -7.05 0.07
C VAL A 34 -10.57 -6.14 1.24
N VAL A 35 -9.43 -5.46 1.11
CA VAL A 35 -8.89 -4.58 2.15
C VAL A 35 -9.77 -3.35 2.38
N GLU A 36 -10.25 -2.73 1.30
CA GLU A 36 -11.15 -1.57 1.36
C GLU A 36 -12.49 -1.94 2.00
N SER A 37 -12.96 -3.18 1.84
CA SER A 37 -14.18 -3.67 2.50
C SER A 37 -14.03 -3.83 4.02
N GLU A 38 -12.85 -4.21 4.50
CA GLU A 38 -12.56 -4.36 5.94
C GLU A 38 -12.28 -3.00 6.61
N THR A 39 -11.74 -2.03 5.86
CA THR A 39 -11.31 -0.73 6.40
C THR A 39 -12.25 0.43 6.10
N SER A 40 -13.15 0.29 5.11
CA SER A 40 -13.95 1.39 4.56
C SER A 40 -13.10 2.60 4.11
N ARG A 41 -11.84 2.37 3.73
CA ARG A 41 -10.88 3.40 3.32
C ARG A 41 -10.10 2.94 2.09
N PRO A 42 -9.63 3.86 1.23
CA PRO A 42 -8.79 3.51 0.08
C PRO A 42 -7.51 2.77 0.51
N ALA A 43 -7.16 1.73 -0.24
CA ALA A 43 -5.93 0.98 -0.05
C ALA A 43 -5.01 1.13 -1.27
N SER A 44 -3.75 0.73 -1.11
CA SER A 44 -2.77 0.70 -2.21
C SER A 44 -1.89 -0.54 -2.15
N ILE A 45 -1.38 -0.96 -3.31
CA ILE A 45 -0.26 -1.90 -3.40
C ILE A 45 1.00 -1.10 -3.71
N VAL A 46 1.97 -1.18 -2.81
CA VAL A 46 3.28 -0.53 -2.98
C VAL A 46 4.31 -1.60 -3.33
N ARG A 47 4.91 -1.46 -4.51
CA ARG A 47 6.03 -2.28 -4.96
C ARG A 47 7.30 -1.45 -4.93
N TYR A 48 8.30 -1.89 -4.18
CA TYR A 48 9.63 -1.27 -4.23
C TYR A 48 10.73 -2.33 -4.29
N ASP A 49 11.86 -1.96 -4.88
CA ASP A 49 13.05 -2.79 -4.92
C ASP A 49 14.01 -2.33 -3.83
N ASP A 50 14.48 -3.27 -3.00
CA ASP A 50 15.44 -2.96 -1.95
C ASP A 50 16.85 -2.68 -2.52
N SER A 51 17.81 -2.33 -1.65
CA SER A 51 19.19 -2.08 -2.06
C SER A 51 19.91 -3.31 -2.63
N ARG A 52 19.33 -4.51 -2.50
CA ARG A 52 19.83 -5.77 -3.03
C ARG A 52 19.14 -6.16 -4.34
N GLY A 53 18.22 -5.34 -4.83
CA GLY A 53 17.44 -5.60 -6.04
C GLY A 53 16.31 -6.62 -5.83
N GLN A 54 15.91 -6.90 -4.58
CA GLN A 54 14.76 -7.74 -4.29
C GLN A 54 13.49 -6.89 -4.34
N THR A 55 12.51 -7.36 -5.11
CA THR A 55 11.19 -6.72 -5.16
C THR A 55 10.36 -7.14 -3.96
N HIS A 56 9.82 -6.15 -3.25
CA HIS A 56 8.85 -6.36 -2.18
C HIS A 56 7.51 -5.73 -2.54
N ASN A 57 6.43 -6.47 -2.29
CA ASN A 57 5.06 -5.99 -2.50
C ASN A 57 4.38 -5.82 -1.14
N PHE A 58 3.80 -4.66 -0.90
CA PHE A 58 3.06 -4.35 0.30
C PHE A 58 1.62 -4.05 -0.04
N VAL A 59 0.69 -4.54 0.78
CA VAL A 59 -0.66 -4.02 0.84
C VAL A 59 -0.74 -2.97 1.94
N CYS A 60 -1.17 -1.77 1.58
CA CYS A 60 -1.03 -0.57 2.40
C CYS A 60 -2.39 0.09 2.66
N CYS A 61 -2.59 0.54 3.89
CA CYS A 61 -3.71 1.41 4.28
C CYS A 61 -3.38 2.89 4.19
N PHE A 62 -2.09 3.21 3.99
CA PHE A 62 -1.58 4.55 3.85
C PHE A 62 -0.41 4.54 2.86
N ALA A 63 -0.41 5.48 1.92
CA ALA A 63 0.73 5.78 1.07
C ALA A 63 0.75 7.28 0.75
N ASP A 64 1.83 7.98 1.11
CA ASP A 64 2.08 9.37 0.74
C ASP A 64 3.12 9.43 -0.38
N LEU A 65 2.71 9.98 -1.53
CA LEU A 65 3.52 10.16 -2.73
C LEU A 65 3.93 11.62 -2.96
N SER A 66 3.66 12.51 -2.01
CA SER A 66 3.96 13.95 -2.09
C SER A 66 5.45 14.30 -2.05
N GLY A 67 6.29 13.34 -1.66
CA GLY A 67 7.72 13.57 -1.41
C GLY A 67 7.97 14.38 -0.12
N ARG A 68 6.95 14.57 0.72
CA ARG A 68 7.12 15.14 2.05
C ARG A 68 8.12 14.31 2.86
N THR A 69 9.00 15.00 3.59
CA THR A 69 9.88 14.37 4.58
C THR A 69 9.10 14.16 5.88
N TYR A 70 9.21 12.95 6.44
CA TYR A 70 8.65 12.60 7.73
C TYR A 70 9.76 12.30 8.73
N SER A 71 9.59 12.79 9.96
CA SER A 71 10.32 12.28 11.12
C SER A 71 9.77 10.90 11.54
N PRO A 72 10.57 10.06 12.23
CA PRO A 72 10.09 8.79 12.76
C PRO A 72 8.82 8.92 13.61
N GLU A 73 8.76 9.96 14.45
CA GLU A 73 7.62 10.25 15.32
C GLU A 73 6.36 10.58 14.52
N GLU A 74 6.49 11.32 13.41
CA GLU A 74 5.37 11.59 12.51
C GLU A 74 4.88 10.32 11.82
N ILE A 75 5.78 9.44 11.38
CA ILE A 75 5.41 8.16 10.74
C ILE A 75 4.66 7.26 11.73
N ASP A 76 5.16 7.16 12.97
CA ASP A 76 4.55 6.35 14.01
C ASP A 76 3.19 6.89 14.45
N ALA A 77 2.99 8.21 14.40
CA ALA A 77 1.74 8.88 14.72
C ALA A 77 0.64 8.72 13.65
N ILE A 78 0.96 8.25 12.43
CA ILE A 78 -0.05 8.05 11.39
C ILE A 78 -1.05 6.96 11.84
N PRO A 79 -2.35 7.29 11.92
CA PRO A 79 -3.35 6.38 12.43
C PRO A 79 -3.64 5.26 11.43
N VAL A 80 -3.59 4.03 11.93
CA VAL A 80 -3.94 2.82 11.18
C VAL A 80 -5.42 2.51 11.42
N PRO A 81 -6.23 2.28 10.36
CA PRO A 81 -7.63 1.89 10.55
C PRO A 81 -7.73 0.60 11.37
N PRO A 82 -8.59 0.50 12.40
CA PRO A 82 -8.68 -0.70 13.23
C PRO A 82 -8.96 -1.99 12.44
N GLY A 83 -9.77 -1.90 11.37
CA GLY A 83 -10.04 -3.04 10.49
C GLY A 83 -8.81 -3.54 9.72
N PHE A 84 -7.79 -2.69 9.53
CA PHE A 84 -6.60 -3.06 8.76
C PHE A 84 -5.76 -4.11 9.47
N PHE A 85 -5.81 -4.18 10.81
CA PHE A 85 -5.12 -5.22 11.57
C PHE A 85 -5.65 -6.63 11.31
N ARG A 86 -6.81 -6.78 10.65
CA ARG A 86 -7.40 -8.07 10.24
C ARG A 86 -6.95 -8.52 8.86
N VAL A 87 -6.21 -7.70 8.11
CA VAL A 87 -5.76 -8.03 6.74
C VAL A 87 -4.98 -9.35 6.68
N PRO A 88 -4.05 -9.66 7.60
CA PRO A 88 -3.36 -10.95 7.61
C PRO A 88 -4.27 -12.19 7.76
N GLU A 89 -5.52 -12.03 8.22
CA GLU A 89 -6.50 -13.12 8.30
C GLU A 89 -7.15 -13.43 6.95
N ARG A 90 -7.06 -12.51 5.99
CA ARG A 90 -7.74 -12.56 4.68
C ARG A 90 -6.77 -12.65 3.50
N VAL A 91 -5.54 -12.19 3.70
CA VAL A 91 -4.53 -12.01 2.67
C VAL A 91 -3.26 -12.74 3.10
N LYS A 92 -2.61 -13.42 2.16
CA LYS A 92 -1.32 -14.06 2.38
C LYS A 92 -0.23 -12.99 2.56
N THR A 93 0.19 -12.79 3.79
CA THR A 93 1.25 -11.85 4.16
C THR A 93 2.46 -12.59 4.69
N ARG A 94 3.67 -12.13 4.35
CA ARG A 94 4.96 -12.74 4.76
C ARG A 94 5.17 -12.74 6.30
N GLY A 95 4.34 -12.01 7.03
CA GLY A 95 4.22 -12.06 8.49
C GLY A 95 2.99 -11.31 8.99
N ALA A 96 2.78 -11.32 10.32
CA ALA A 96 1.67 -10.60 10.98
C ALA A 96 2.07 -9.20 11.47
N GLN A 97 3.27 -8.73 11.15
CA GLN A 97 3.78 -7.45 11.62
C GLN A 97 3.44 -6.34 10.63
N LEU A 98 2.82 -5.28 11.13
CA LEU A 98 2.57 -4.07 10.36
C LEU A 98 3.88 -3.28 10.25
N GLU A 99 4.21 -2.86 9.03
CA GLU A 99 5.41 -2.10 8.76
C GLU A 99 5.09 -0.66 8.37
N ARG A 100 6.00 0.24 8.77
CA ARG A 100 6.01 1.64 8.37
C ARG A 100 7.35 1.90 7.69
N LYS A 101 7.31 2.25 6.41
CA LYS A 101 8.52 2.32 5.58
C LYS A 101 8.57 3.58 4.74
N PHE A 102 9.79 4.01 4.47
CA PHE A 102 10.11 4.97 3.43
C PHE A 102 10.87 4.25 2.32
N SER A 103 10.46 4.49 1.07
CA SER A 103 11.22 4.07 -0.11
C SER A 103 11.52 5.30 -0.96
N PRO A 104 12.76 5.51 -1.42
CA PRO A 104 13.11 6.61 -2.32
C PRO A 104 12.54 6.43 -3.74
N SER A 105 12.13 5.22 -4.10
CA SER A 105 11.53 4.90 -5.39
C SER A 105 10.64 3.67 -5.26
N ALA A 106 9.33 3.86 -5.42
CA ALA A 106 8.36 2.76 -5.50
C ALA A 106 7.34 2.98 -6.61
N MET A 107 6.72 1.88 -7.03
CA MET A 107 5.50 1.87 -7.83
C MET A 107 4.31 1.70 -6.89
N VAL A 108 3.28 2.53 -7.06
CA VAL A 108 2.06 2.46 -6.26
C VAL A 108 0.89 2.17 -7.20
N ASN A 109 0.03 1.24 -6.80
CA ASN A 109 -1.22 0.92 -7.48
C ASN A 109 -2.38 1.14 -6.50
N SER A 110 -3.35 1.98 -6.87
CA SER A 110 -4.62 2.13 -6.15
C SER A 110 -5.70 2.44 -7.16
N TYR A 111 -6.90 1.87 -6.97
CA TYR A 111 -7.98 1.97 -7.94
C TYR A 111 -9.31 2.27 -7.28
N ASP A 112 -10.07 3.21 -7.85
CA ASP A 112 -11.45 3.46 -7.44
C ASP A 112 -12.40 2.30 -7.77
N VAL A 113 -13.67 2.45 -7.36
CA VAL A 113 -14.72 1.43 -7.58
C VAL A 113 -14.96 1.14 -9.07
N ASP A 114 -14.71 2.13 -9.93
CA ASP A 114 -14.81 2.03 -11.39
C ASP A 114 -13.54 1.45 -12.04
N GLY A 115 -12.50 1.18 -11.23
CA GLY A 115 -11.23 0.63 -11.67
C GLY A 115 -10.27 1.65 -12.27
N LYS A 116 -10.52 2.96 -12.10
CA LYS A 116 -9.58 4.03 -12.49
C LYS A 116 -8.52 4.21 -11.42
N THR A 117 -7.30 4.56 -11.84
CA THR A 117 -6.21 4.81 -10.89
C THR A 117 -6.51 6.03 -10.01
N ARG A 118 -6.18 5.92 -8.71
CA ARG A 118 -6.18 7.04 -7.75
C ARG A 118 -4.78 7.67 -7.57
N VAL A 119 -3.80 7.21 -8.33
CA VAL A 119 -2.40 7.61 -8.17
C VAL A 119 -2.12 8.80 -9.07
N ASP A 120 -2.05 10.00 -8.48
CA ASP A 120 -1.40 11.17 -9.06
C ASP A 120 -0.16 11.56 -8.23
N VAL A 121 0.79 12.25 -8.86
CA VAL A 121 1.97 12.78 -8.17
C VAL A 121 1.52 13.87 -7.20
N GLY A 122 1.88 13.75 -5.92
CA GLY A 122 1.41 14.66 -4.88
C GLY A 122 0.36 14.07 -3.95
N ASP A 123 -0.21 12.91 -4.29
CA ASP A 123 -1.35 12.35 -3.55
C ASP A 123 -0.98 11.65 -2.25
N VAL A 124 -1.95 11.64 -1.34
CA VAL A 124 -1.95 10.83 -0.12
C VAL A 124 -3.13 9.88 -0.16
N ILE A 125 -2.85 8.58 -0.30
CA ILE A 125 -3.84 7.52 -0.31
C ILE A 125 -4.06 7.03 1.11
N GLY A 126 -5.33 6.92 1.52
CA GLY A 126 -5.67 6.44 2.86
C GLY A 126 -5.37 7.45 3.98
N GLY A 127 -5.03 8.70 3.63
CA GLY A 127 -4.98 9.82 4.59
C GLY A 127 -6.33 10.06 5.26
N LEU A 128 -6.34 10.67 6.44
CA LEU A 128 -7.56 11.28 6.97
C LEU A 128 -7.78 12.57 6.18
N LEU A 129 -8.95 12.74 5.57
CA LEU A 129 -9.34 14.06 5.06
C LEU A 129 -9.32 15.03 6.25
N PRO A 130 -8.82 16.27 6.09
CA PRO A 130 -9.03 17.29 7.10
C PRO A 130 -10.54 17.43 7.33
N ALA A 131 -10.95 17.38 8.61
CA ALA A 131 -12.32 17.58 9.04
C ALA A 131 -12.83 18.99 8.73
#